data_AF-E0WV79-F1
#
_entry.id   AF-E0WV79-F1
#
_cell.length_a   1.000
_cell.length_b   1.000
_cell.length_c   1.000
_cell.angle_alpha   90.00
_cell.angle_beta   90.00
_cell.angle_gamma   90.00
#
_symmetry.space_group_name_H-M   'P 1'
#
loop_
_entity.id
_entity.type
_entity.pdbx_description
1 polymer ?
#
loop_
_entity_poly.entity_id
_entity_poly.type
_entity_poly.pdbx_seq_one_letter_code
_entity_poly.pdbx_strand_id
1 'polypeptide(L)'
;MHRAWILDILQNSRNELNAPSKVKEEMRLVNLPSTQARIQAGGSCKKISEELDIYSHKAKLALEMMAVQHPRTQARIQAGEFCYKVSEELGIYSREGRLALEMMTIQHPRTQARLQTEESYKKARRALGICSKEATLALDMLAVNLPRTQKRIQDGVSCEKIREELDIDIFNDEAQLALDMLAVNLPRTQKRIQAGESYYKVRKELGIYSKEATLALERMAEKTGRKRKVAH
;
A
#
# COMPACT_ATOMS: atom_id res chain seq x y z
N MET A 1 -0.21 -11.83 -3.38
CA MET A 1 0.83 -11.22 -4.26
C MET A 1 2.05 -10.70 -3.48
N HIS A 2 1.94 -10.00 -2.34
CA HIS A 2 3.12 -9.42 -1.65
C HIS A 2 3.99 -10.36 -0.81
N ARG A 3 3.48 -11.50 -0.30
CA ARG A 3 4.33 -12.55 0.30
C ARG A 3 5.34 -13.13 -0.71
N ALA A 4 4.96 -13.20 -1.98
CA ALA A 4 5.85 -13.62 -3.06
C ALA A 4 6.95 -12.60 -3.31
N TRP A 5 6.67 -11.29 -3.25
CA TRP A 5 7.68 -10.23 -3.43
C TRP A 5 8.74 -10.21 -2.32
N ILE A 6 8.34 -10.41 -1.06
CA ILE A 6 9.27 -10.50 0.07
C ILE A 6 10.14 -11.77 -0.03
N LEU A 7 9.55 -12.89 -0.44
CA LEU A 7 10.29 -14.13 -0.71
C LEU A 7 11.21 -14.00 -1.92
N ASP A 8 10.81 -13.23 -2.94
CA ASP A 8 11.58 -12.96 -4.15
C ASP A 8 12.80 -12.06 -3.87
N ILE A 9 12.70 -11.10 -2.94
CA ILE A 9 13.86 -10.35 -2.41
C ILE A 9 14.83 -11.29 -1.69
N LEU A 10 14.32 -12.20 -0.86
CA LEU A 10 15.15 -13.19 -0.17
C LEU A 10 15.76 -14.23 -1.13
N GLN A 11 15.03 -14.66 -2.16
CA GLN A 11 15.53 -15.60 -3.17
C GLN A 11 16.54 -14.92 -4.11
N ASN A 12 16.32 -13.67 -4.50
CA ASN A 12 17.31 -12.86 -5.22
C ASN A 12 18.53 -12.50 -4.36
N SER A 13 18.38 -12.48 -3.03
CA SER A 13 19.52 -12.35 -2.13
C SER A 13 20.44 -13.60 -2.16
N ARG A 14 19.88 -14.78 -2.44
CA ARG A 14 20.58 -16.08 -2.54
C ARG A 14 21.15 -16.44 -3.93
N ASN A 15 20.80 -15.71 -5.00
CA ASN A 15 21.40 -15.93 -6.31
C ASN A 15 22.85 -15.39 -6.34
N GLU A 16 23.80 -16.30 -6.14
CA GLU A 16 25.22 -16.04 -5.81
C GLU A 16 26.19 -16.02 -7.01
N LEU A 17 25.72 -16.19 -8.25
CA LEU A 17 26.64 -16.47 -9.35
C LEU A 17 27.46 -15.25 -9.84
N ASN A 18 26.98 -14.02 -9.67
CA ASN A 18 27.63 -12.81 -10.22
C ASN A 18 27.98 -11.71 -9.19
N ALA A 19 27.90 -11.98 -7.88
CA ALA A 19 28.20 -10.97 -6.87
C ALA A 19 29.72 -10.76 -6.69
N PRO A 20 30.21 -9.51 -6.48
CA PRO A 20 31.60 -9.23 -6.10
C PRO A 20 32.02 -10.06 -4.87
N SER A 21 33.27 -10.49 -4.81
CA SER A 21 33.80 -11.34 -3.72
C SER A 21 33.48 -10.80 -2.32
N LYS A 22 33.54 -9.47 -2.14
CA LYS A 22 33.21 -8.80 -0.88
C LYS A 22 31.74 -8.99 -0.46
N VAL A 23 30.79 -8.93 -1.40
CA VAL A 23 29.36 -9.12 -1.10
C VAL A 23 29.09 -10.56 -0.69
N LYS A 24 29.77 -11.53 -1.30
CA LYS A 24 29.66 -12.95 -0.91
C LYS A 24 30.13 -13.17 0.52
N GLU A 25 31.24 -12.55 0.89
CA GLU A 25 31.78 -12.66 2.25
C GLU A 25 30.87 -12.01 3.28
N GLU A 26 30.38 -10.80 3.03
CA GLU A 26 29.41 -10.16 3.93
C GLU A 26 28.11 -10.98 4.07
N MET A 27 27.61 -11.57 2.98
CA MET A 27 26.45 -12.47 3.05
C MET A 27 26.72 -13.74 3.88
N ARG A 28 27.95 -14.26 3.90
CA ARG A 28 28.32 -15.35 4.82
C ARG A 28 28.22 -14.90 6.27
N LEU A 29 28.69 -13.69 6.59
CA LEU A 29 28.59 -13.11 7.93
C LEU A 29 27.12 -12.94 8.37
N VAL A 30 26.24 -12.51 7.46
CA VAL A 30 24.79 -12.44 7.71
C VAL A 30 24.21 -13.82 8.03
N ASN A 31 24.66 -14.86 7.33
CA ASN A 31 24.17 -16.22 7.50
C ASN A 31 24.78 -16.97 8.69
N LEU A 32 25.74 -16.40 9.42
CA LEU A 32 26.29 -17.03 10.62
C LEU A 32 25.22 -17.21 11.70
N PRO A 33 25.12 -18.38 12.35
CA PRO A 33 24.13 -18.61 13.41
C PRO A 33 24.20 -17.59 14.55
N SER A 34 25.40 -17.10 14.88
CA SER A 34 25.61 -16.05 15.88
C SER A 34 24.95 -14.73 15.46
N THR A 35 25.13 -14.32 14.21
CA THR A 35 24.50 -13.11 13.65
C THR A 35 22.98 -13.24 13.66
N GLN A 36 22.46 -14.39 13.22
CA GLN A 36 21.02 -14.66 13.22
C GLN A 36 20.45 -14.63 14.64
N ALA A 37 21.11 -15.26 15.60
CA ALA A 37 20.69 -15.27 17.01
C ALA A 37 20.64 -13.85 17.60
N ARG A 38 21.61 -12.99 17.26
CA ARG A 38 21.61 -11.58 17.70
C ARG A 38 20.41 -10.80 17.14
N ILE A 39 20.08 -11.00 15.87
CA ILE A 39 18.89 -10.38 15.24
C ILE A 39 17.61 -10.91 15.88
N GLN A 40 17.50 -12.22 16.09
CA GLN A 40 16.35 -12.87 16.74
C GLN A 40 16.16 -12.38 18.19
N ALA A 41 17.26 -12.11 18.89
CA ALA A 41 17.27 -11.48 20.21
C ALA A 41 16.90 -9.97 20.19
N GLY A 42 16.53 -9.41 19.03
CA GLY A 42 16.15 -8.02 18.86
C GLY A 42 17.33 -7.05 18.79
N GLY A 43 18.52 -7.53 18.43
CA GLY A 43 19.68 -6.69 18.20
C GLY A 43 19.48 -5.76 17.00
N SER A 44 20.09 -4.57 17.07
CA SER A 44 20.02 -3.59 16.00
C SER A 44 20.84 -4.03 14.79
N CYS A 45 20.20 -4.15 13.61
CA CYS A 45 20.81 -4.46 12.33
C CYS A 45 21.98 -3.51 12.02
N LYS A 46 21.80 -2.21 12.32
CA LYS A 46 22.86 -1.20 12.15
C LYS A 46 24.11 -1.55 12.96
N LYS A 47 23.96 -1.74 14.28
CA LYS A 47 25.09 -2.06 15.17
C LYS A 47 25.77 -3.36 14.76
N ILE A 48 24.98 -4.39 14.46
CA ILE A 48 25.50 -5.69 14.01
C ILE A 48 26.28 -5.54 12.70
N SER A 49 25.77 -4.75 11.75
CA SER A 49 26.46 -4.53 10.48
C SER A 49 27.76 -3.75 10.65
N GLU A 50 27.82 -2.79 11.58
CA GLU A 50 29.02 -2.02 11.90
C GLU A 50 30.08 -2.91 12.57
N GLU A 51 29.69 -3.73 13.54
CA GLU A 51 30.60 -4.64 14.24
C GLU A 51 31.17 -5.75 13.36
N LEU A 52 30.42 -6.19 12.34
CA LEU A 52 30.82 -7.26 11.42
C LEU A 52 31.40 -6.71 10.10
N ASP A 53 31.65 -5.40 9.99
CA ASP A 53 32.16 -4.78 8.77
C ASP A 53 31.32 -5.09 7.51
N ILE A 54 30.00 -5.17 7.68
CA ILE A 54 29.02 -5.38 6.61
C ILE A 54 28.61 -4.01 6.06
N TYR A 55 29.06 -3.68 4.85
CA TYR A 55 28.81 -2.37 4.23
C TYR A 55 27.95 -2.44 2.97
N SER A 56 27.89 -3.59 2.30
CA SER A 56 27.10 -3.75 1.09
C SER A 56 25.61 -3.62 1.37
N HIS A 57 24.93 -2.91 0.47
CA HIS A 57 23.49 -2.73 0.54
C HIS A 57 22.74 -4.08 0.59
N LYS A 58 23.21 -5.06 -0.20
CA LYS A 58 22.60 -6.40 -0.26
C LYS A 58 22.65 -7.12 1.09
N ALA A 59 23.80 -7.13 1.76
CA ALA A 59 23.95 -7.80 3.05
C ALA A 59 23.25 -7.06 4.18
N LYS A 60 23.29 -5.71 4.19
CA LYS A 60 22.50 -4.90 5.14
C LYS A 60 21.01 -5.15 5.00
N LEU A 61 20.49 -5.13 3.77
CA LEU A 61 19.09 -5.43 3.50
C LEU A 61 18.71 -6.84 3.96
N ALA A 62 19.58 -7.83 3.77
CA ALA A 62 19.33 -9.19 4.27
C ALA A 62 19.17 -9.22 5.81
N LEU A 63 20.02 -8.52 6.56
CA LEU A 63 19.86 -8.38 8.02
C LEU A 63 18.54 -7.71 8.39
N GLU A 64 18.19 -6.61 7.71
CA GLU A 64 16.96 -5.89 7.97
C GLU A 64 15.72 -6.75 7.68
N MET A 65 15.71 -7.48 6.56
CA MET A 65 14.62 -8.38 6.21
C MET A 65 14.47 -9.53 7.20
N MET A 66 15.58 -10.07 7.71
CA MET A 66 15.54 -11.06 8.80
C MET A 66 14.90 -10.48 10.06
N ALA A 67 15.25 -9.25 10.44
CA ALA A 67 14.65 -8.57 11.59
C ALA A 67 13.15 -8.30 11.37
N VAL A 68 12.74 -7.82 10.20
CA VAL A 68 11.33 -7.55 9.85
C VAL A 68 10.49 -8.82 9.93
N GLN A 69 10.99 -9.94 9.40
CA GLN A 69 10.24 -11.19 9.35
C GLN A 69 10.21 -11.94 10.68
N HIS A 70 11.06 -11.57 11.63
CA HIS A 70 11.15 -12.28 12.89
C HIS A 70 9.83 -12.21 13.69
N PRO A 71 9.37 -13.32 14.30
CA PRO A 71 8.11 -13.33 15.06
C PRO A 71 8.04 -12.28 16.16
N ARG A 72 9.16 -11.90 16.77
CA ARG A 72 9.20 -10.81 17.76
C ARG A 72 8.78 -9.47 17.16
N THR A 73 9.29 -9.13 15.98
CA THR A 73 8.92 -7.90 15.28
C THR A 73 7.44 -7.92 14.89
N GLN A 74 6.96 -9.07 14.41
CA GLN A 74 5.53 -9.29 14.14
C GLN A 74 4.67 -9.09 15.40
N ALA A 75 5.10 -9.60 16.54
CA ALA A 75 4.41 -9.46 17.83
C ALA A 75 4.34 -7.99 18.31
N ARG A 76 5.39 -7.19 18.05
CA ARG A 76 5.38 -5.75 18.35
C ARG A 76 4.38 -4.98 17.49
N ILE A 77 4.36 -5.27 16.20
CA ILE A 77 3.36 -4.71 15.28
C ILE A 77 1.95 -5.17 15.66
N GLN A 78 1.77 -6.43 16.07
CA GLN A 78 0.52 -6.95 16.63
C GLN A 78 0.06 -6.18 17.89
N ALA A 79 1.00 -5.87 18.78
CA ALA A 79 0.76 -5.08 19.97
C ALA A 79 0.39 -3.61 19.65
N GLY A 80 0.53 -3.19 18.40
CA GLY A 80 0.15 -1.87 17.91
C GLY A 80 1.29 -0.85 18.05
N GLU A 81 2.52 -1.32 18.18
CA GLU A 81 3.68 -0.43 18.15
C GLU A 81 3.83 0.25 16.78
N PHE A 82 4.24 1.51 16.79
CA PHE A 82 4.45 2.26 15.56
C PHE A 82 5.63 1.69 14.78
N CYS A 83 5.45 1.48 13.47
CA CYS A 83 6.49 0.89 12.63
C CYS A 83 7.79 1.71 12.65
N TYR A 84 7.70 3.05 12.75
CA TYR A 84 8.89 3.91 12.83
C TYR A 84 9.74 3.59 14.09
N LYS A 85 9.11 3.42 15.27
CA LYS A 85 9.80 3.09 16.51
C LYS A 85 10.50 1.74 16.41
N VAL A 86 9.77 0.75 15.88
CA VAL A 86 10.30 -0.60 15.65
C VAL A 86 11.49 -0.55 14.68
N SER A 87 11.39 0.25 13.61
CA SER A 87 12.48 0.41 12.64
C SER A 87 13.72 1.08 13.25
N GLU A 88 13.56 2.11 14.08
CA GLU A 88 14.68 2.81 14.71
C GLU A 88 15.42 1.90 15.69
N GLU A 89 14.69 1.21 16.55
CA GLU A 89 15.28 0.30 17.54
C GLU A 89 15.99 -0.90 16.90
N LEU A 90 15.37 -1.51 15.89
CA LEU A 90 15.98 -2.62 15.14
C LEU A 90 17.04 -2.13 14.15
N GLY A 91 17.21 -0.81 13.97
CA GLY A 91 18.18 -0.25 13.02
C GLY A 91 17.88 -0.59 11.55
N ILE A 92 16.60 -0.58 11.17
CA ILE A 92 16.11 -0.81 9.81
C ILE A 92 16.05 0.54 9.08
N TYR A 93 17.02 0.79 8.21
CA TYR A 93 17.20 2.09 7.55
C TYR A 93 17.10 2.02 6.03
N SER A 94 17.22 0.84 5.41
CA SER A 94 16.98 0.71 3.98
C SER A 94 15.52 1.06 3.65
N ARG A 95 15.31 1.61 2.46
CA ARG A 95 13.97 1.94 1.97
C ARG A 95 13.11 0.67 1.88
N GLU A 96 13.70 -0.41 1.40
CA GLU A 96 13.07 -1.72 1.21
C GLU A 96 12.71 -2.37 2.54
N GLY A 97 13.60 -2.35 3.54
CA GLY A 97 13.34 -2.88 4.88
C GLY A 97 12.23 -2.11 5.59
N ARG A 98 12.24 -0.78 5.48
CA ARG A 98 11.17 0.07 6.02
C ARG A 98 9.84 -0.18 5.32
N LEU A 99 9.82 -0.24 3.99
CA LEU A 99 8.62 -0.57 3.22
C LEU A 99 8.08 -1.96 3.62
N ALA A 100 8.94 -2.96 3.79
CA ALA A 100 8.51 -4.30 4.22
C ALA A 100 7.83 -4.26 5.60
N LEU A 101 8.37 -3.49 6.54
CA LEU A 101 7.78 -3.30 7.87
C LEU A 101 6.43 -2.55 7.81
N GLU A 102 6.33 -1.49 6.99
CA GLU A 102 5.09 -0.75 6.77
C GLU A 102 4.01 -1.63 6.13
N MET A 103 4.35 -2.39 5.09
CA MET A 103 3.41 -3.31 4.43
C MET A 103 2.94 -4.43 5.35
N MET A 104 3.83 -4.95 6.21
CA MET A 104 3.44 -5.92 7.25
C MET A 104 2.46 -5.31 8.26
N THR A 105 2.68 -4.05 8.64
CA THR A 105 1.78 -3.29 9.51
C THR A 105 0.41 -3.11 8.88
N ILE A 106 0.35 -2.78 7.60
CA ILE A 106 -0.90 -2.61 6.83
C ILE A 106 -1.69 -3.92 6.73
N GLN A 107 -1.00 -5.03 6.47
CA GLN A 107 -1.62 -6.35 6.30
C GLN A 107 -2.13 -6.95 7.61
N HIS A 108 -1.74 -6.39 8.75
CA HIS A 108 -2.09 -6.93 10.03
C HIS A 108 -3.61 -6.78 10.32
N PRO A 109 -4.31 -7.84 10.79
CA PRO A 109 -5.76 -7.78 11.05
C PRO A 109 -6.19 -6.66 11.98
N ARG A 110 -5.36 -6.28 12.96
CA ARG A 110 -5.65 -5.15 13.86
C ARG A 110 -5.69 -3.82 13.10
N THR A 111 -4.79 -3.64 12.14
CA THR A 111 -4.81 -2.46 11.27
C THR A 111 -6.07 -2.47 10.43
N GLN A 112 -6.42 -3.60 9.82
CA GLN A 112 -7.65 -3.72 9.04
C GLN A 112 -8.91 -3.44 9.87
N ALA A 113 -8.99 -3.96 11.10
CA ALA A 113 -10.08 -3.68 12.03
C ALA A 113 -10.13 -2.19 12.42
N ARG A 114 -8.97 -1.57 12.68
CA ARG A 114 -8.87 -0.14 12.96
C ARG A 114 -9.37 0.70 11.79
N LEU A 115 -9.06 0.31 10.56
CA LEU A 115 -9.56 1.00 9.35
C LEU A 115 -11.06 0.80 9.13
N GLN A 116 -11.70 -0.19 9.76
CA GLN A 116 -13.16 -0.34 9.72
C GLN A 116 -13.88 0.58 10.70
N THR A 117 -13.24 0.95 11.81
CA THR A 117 -13.86 1.70 12.91
C THR A 117 -13.43 3.15 13.00
N GLU A 118 -12.19 3.50 12.61
CA GLU A 118 -11.73 4.89 12.69
C GLU A 118 -12.37 5.77 11.62
N GLU A 119 -12.76 6.98 12.01
CA GLU A 119 -13.39 7.98 11.14
C GLU A 119 -12.38 8.69 10.22
N SER A 120 -11.07 8.68 10.57
CA SER A 120 -10.03 9.36 9.79
C SER A 120 -8.85 8.45 9.49
N TYR A 121 -8.69 8.10 8.21
CA TYR A 121 -7.60 7.25 7.75
C TYR A 121 -6.23 7.92 7.90
N LYS A 122 -6.17 9.25 7.86
CA LYS A 122 -4.97 10.03 8.22
C LYS A 122 -4.51 9.74 9.65
N LYS A 123 -5.44 9.70 10.61
CA LYS A 123 -5.13 9.41 12.00
C LYS A 123 -4.63 7.97 12.14
N ALA A 124 -5.29 7.02 11.47
CA ALA A 124 -4.83 5.65 11.41
C ALA A 124 -3.42 5.54 10.80
N ARG A 125 -3.15 6.17 9.64
CA ARG A 125 -1.83 6.19 8.98
C ARG A 125 -0.73 6.71 9.89
N ARG A 126 -0.94 7.90 10.49
CA ARG A 126 0.00 8.51 11.44
C ARG A 126 0.21 7.63 12.68
N ALA A 127 -0.86 7.06 13.21
CA ALA A 127 -0.83 6.15 14.35
C ALA A 127 -0.34 4.74 13.99
N LEU A 128 0.08 4.49 12.75
CA LEU A 128 0.80 3.27 12.37
C LEU A 128 2.26 3.59 12.01
N GLY A 129 2.58 4.87 11.78
CA GLY A 129 3.91 5.33 11.35
C GLY A 129 4.19 5.13 9.86
N ILE A 130 3.16 4.91 9.05
CA ILE A 130 3.29 4.63 7.61
C ILE A 130 3.64 5.93 6.88
N CYS A 131 4.78 5.93 6.17
CA CYS A 131 5.35 7.11 5.55
C CYS A 131 5.76 6.89 4.08
N SER A 132 6.03 5.65 3.67
CA SER A 132 6.38 5.36 2.28
C SER A 132 5.21 5.67 1.35
N LYS A 133 5.53 6.11 0.12
CA LYS A 133 4.51 6.39 -0.90
C LYS A 133 3.73 5.12 -1.27
N GLU A 134 4.45 4.02 -1.43
CA GLU A 134 3.90 2.71 -1.79
C GLU A 134 3.00 2.14 -0.69
N ALA A 135 3.43 2.27 0.58
CA ALA A 135 2.63 1.84 1.72
C ALA A 135 1.41 2.75 1.93
N THR A 136 1.56 4.06 1.71
CA THR A 136 0.42 5.00 1.72
C THR A 136 -0.59 4.63 0.64
N LEU A 137 -0.15 4.36 -0.59
CA LEU A 137 -1.02 3.88 -1.67
C LEU A 137 -1.73 2.58 -1.30
N ALA A 138 -1.02 1.60 -0.73
CA ALA A 138 -1.62 0.35 -0.30
C ALA A 138 -2.70 0.58 0.76
N LEU A 139 -2.48 1.52 1.69
CA LEU A 139 -3.46 1.90 2.70
C LEU A 139 -4.67 2.62 2.10
N ASP A 140 -4.46 3.53 1.16
CA ASP A 140 -5.53 4.26 0.46
C ASP A 140 -6.39 3.30 -0.37
N MET A 141 -5.77 2.35 -1.06
CA MET A 141 -6.48 1.31 -1.80
C MET A 141 -7.29 0.40 -0.88
N LEU A 142 -6.80 0.08 0.33
CA LEU A 142 -7.61 -0.61 1.33
C LEU A 142 -8.80 0.25 1.76
N ALA A 143 -8.59 1.55 1.98
CA ALA A 143 -9.64 2.48 2.36
C ALA A 143 -10.79 2.53 1.35
N VAL A 144 -10.45 2.62 0.06
CA VAL A 144 -11.41 2.62 -1.05
C VAL A 144 -12.18 1.31 -1.13
N ASN A 145 -11.51 0.18 -0.89
CA ASN A 145 -12.10 -1.15 -1.01
C ASN A 145 -12.88 -1.62 0.23
N LEU A 146 -12.92 -0.85 1.31
CA LEU A 146 -13.69 -1.23 2.48
C LEU A 146 -15.20 -1.24 2.19
N PRO A 147 -15.96 -2.22 2.73
CA PRO A 147 -17.39 -2.30 2.50
C PRO A 147 -18.16 -1.03 2.85
N ARG A 148 -17.74 -0.32 3.92
CA ARG A 148 -18.34 0.96 4.32
C ARG A 148 -18.18 2.03 3.25
N THR A 149 -17.00 2.12 2.62
CA THR A 149 -16.72 3.09 1.56
C THR A 149 -17.56 2.77 0.33
N GLN A 150 -17.57 1.50 -0.09
CA GLN A 150 -18.38 1.06 -1.22
C GLN A 150 -19.87 1.31 -0.99
N LYS A 151 -20.39 1.04 0.22
CA LYS A 151 -21.78 1.31 0.58
C LYS A 151 -22.12 2.80 0.48
N ARG A 152 -21.23 3.69 0.94
CA ARG A 152 -21.44 5.14 0.82
C ARG A 152 -21.51 5.62 -0.62
N ILE A 153 -20.66 5.08 -1.50
CA ILE A 153 -20.74 5.36 -2.93
C ILE A 153 -22.09 4.87 -3.44
N GLN A 154 -22.52 3.64 -3.10
CA GLN A 154 -23.84 3.12 -3.47
C GLN A 154 -25.01 3.97 -2.97
N ASP A 155 -24.88 4.55 -1.78
CA ASP A 155 -25.91 5.39 -1.14
C ASP A 155 -25.99 6.81 -1.74
N GLY A 156 -25.03 7.24 -2.58
CA GLY A 156 -25.10 8.56 -3.22
C GLY A 156 -24.07 9.57 -2.75
N VAL A 157 -23.19 9.20 -1.82
CA VAL A 157 -22.12 10.10 -1.39
C VAL A 157 -21.14 10.29 -2.55
N SER A 158 -20.77 11.54 -2.83
CA SER A 158 -19.81 11.87 -3.90
C SER A 158 -18.41 11.33 -3.57
N CYS A 159 -17.65 10.97 -4.61
CA CYS A 159 -16.26 10.55 -4.50
C CYS A 159 -15.40 11.65 -3.87
N GLU A 160 -15.71 12.93 -4.14
CA GLU A 160 -15.04 14.08 -3.50
C GLU A 160 -15.21 14.08 -1.99
N LYS A 161 -16.44 14.00 -1.49
CA LYS A 161 -16.70 13.98 -0.06
C LYS A 161 -16.06 12.76 0.63
N ILE A 162 -16.11 11.60 -0.03
CA ILE A 162 -15.42 10.41 0.47
C ILE A 162 -13.91 10.67 0.53
N ARG A 163 -13.30 11.15 -0.54
CA ARG A 163 -11.85 11.40 -0.62
C ARG A 163 -11.38 12.37 0.48
N GLU A 164 -12.13 13.44 0.73
CA GLU A 164 -11.87 14.41 1.81
C GLU A 164 -11.92 13.77 3.19
N GLU A 165 -12.97 13.01 3.49
CA GLU A 165 -13.12 12.35 4.79
C GLU A 165 -12.10 11.24 5.01
N LEU A 166 -11.76 10.51 3.94
CA LEU A 166 -10.70 9.51 3.95
C LEU A 166 -9.31 10.17 3.95
N ASP A 167 -9.18 11.47 3.67
CA ASP A 167 -7.91 12.17 3.44
C ASP A 167 -7.00 11.39 2.47
N ILE A 168 -7.61 10.77 1.44
CA ILE A 168 -6.86 10.12 0.35
C ILE A 168 -6.11 11.22 -0.36
N ASP A 169 -4.79 11.07 -0.44
CA ASP A 169 -3.92 12.07 -1.04
C ASP A 169 -4.36 12.32 -2.49
N ILE A 170 -4.65 13.58 -2.83
CA ILE A 170 -5.05 14.01 -4.17
C ILE A 170 -3.95 13.77 -5.21
N PHE A 171 -2.71 13.54 -4.77
CA PHE A 171 -1.59 13.17 -5.63
C PHE A 171 -1.47 11.65 -5.83
N ASN A 172 -2.34 10.86 -5.21
CA ASN A 172 -2.43 9.43 -5.42
C ASN A 172 -3.47 9.12 -6.51
N ASP A 173 -3.03 9.24 -7.76
CA ASP A 173 -3.87 9.04 -8.95
C ASP A 173 -4.54 7.67 -8.98
N GLU A 174 -3.91 6.64 -8.40
CA GLU A 174 -4.39 5.26 -8.45
C GLU A 174 -5.55 5.00 -7.49
N ALA A 175 -5.44 5.48 -6.24
CA ALA A 175 -6.54 5.38 -5.28
C ALA A 175 -7.72 6.26 -5.68
N GLN A 176 -7.45 7.45 -6.24
CA GLN A 176 -8.48 8.31 -6.80
C GLN A 176 -9.19 7.65 -7.98
N LEU A 177 -8.44 7.07 -8.92
CA LEU A 177 -9.00 6.35 -10.05
C LEU A 177 -9.88 5.18 -9.58
N ALA A 178 -9.42 4.41 -8.61
CA ALA A 178 -10.20 3.29 -8.06
C ALA A 178 -11.53 3.78 -7.48
N LEU A 179 -11.52 4.86 -6.69
CA LEU A 179 -12.71 5.45 -6.10
C LEU A 179 -13.69 5.98 -7.16
N ASP A 180 -13.18 6.70 -8.15
CA ASP A 180 -13.98 7.27 -9.23
C ASP A 180 -14.61 6.17 -10.10
N MET A 181 -13.84 5.13 -10.43
CA MET A 181 -14.33 3.99 -11.22
C MET A 181 -15.42 3.20 -10.49
N LEU A 182 -15.38 3.11 -9.16
CA LEU A 182 -16.48 2.52 -8.39
C LEU A 182 -17.79 3.27 -8.65
N ALA A 183 -17.77 4.60 -8.65
CA ALA A 183 -18.95 5.42 -8.92
C ALA A 183 -19.42 5.32 -10.38
N VAL A 184 -18.49 5.27 -11.34
CA VAL A 184 -18.79 5.04 -12.77
C VAL A 184 -19.48 3.69 -12.98
N ASN A 185 -19.00 2.65 -12.31
CA ASN A 185 -19.48 1.28 -12.47
C ASN A 185 -20.81 0.99 -11.77
N LEU A 186 -21.35 1.91 -10.98
CA LEU A 186 -22.65 1.73 -10.37
C LEU A 186 -23.76 1.62 -11.42
N PRO A 187 -24.69 0.65 -11.29
CA PRO A 187 -25.81 0.50 -12.23
C PRO A 187 -26.65 1.77 -12.39
N ARG A 188 -26.86 2.53 -11.31
CA ARG A 188 -27.60 3.81 -11.37
C ARG A 188 -26.88 4.85 -12.23
N THR A 189 -25.54 4.92 -12.17
CA THR A 189 -24.74 5.86 -12.95
C THR A 189 -24.83 5.49 -14.42
N GLN A 190 -24.66 4.21 -14.75
CA GLN A 190 -24.79 3.73 -16.12
C GLN A 190 -26.19 3.99 -16.69
N LYS A 191 -27.25 3.75 -15.91
CA LYS A 191 -28.64 4.03 -16.30
C LYS A 191 -28.87 5.51 -16.62
N ARG A 192 -28.33 6.43 -15.81
CA ARG A 192 -28.43 7.88 -16.06
C ARG A 192 -27.82 8.27 -17.42
N ILE A 193 -26.62 7.77 -17.70
CA ILE A 193 -25.95 8.00 -19.00
C ILE A 193 -26.72 7.35 -20.16
N GLN A 194 -27.27 6.15 -19.98
CA GLN A 194 -28.10 5.46 -20.98
C GLN A 194 -29.45 6.16 -21.21
N ALA A 195 -30.00 6.83 -20.20
CA ALA A 195 -31.16 7.71 -20.32
C ALA A 195 -30.83 9.02 -21.07
N GLY A 196 -29.56 9.27 -21.40
CA GLY A 196 -29.11 10.42 -22.18
C GLY A 196 -28.79 11.64 -21.31
N GLU A 197 -28.64 11.46 -20.00
CA GLU A 197 -28.17 12.53 -19.14
C GLU A 197 -26.72 12.91 -19.51
N SER A 198 -26.44 14.22 -19.47
CA SER A 198 -25.10 14.74 -19.77
C SER A 198 -24.06 14.12 -18.85
N TYR A 199 -23.02 13.53 -19.45
CA TYR A 199 -21.94 12.93 -18.68
C TYR A 199 -21.18 13.96 -17.82
N TYR A 200 -21.10 15.23 -18.26
CA TYR A 200 -20.51 16.32 -17.47
C TYR A 200 -21.29 16.57 -16.18
N LYS A 201 -22.62 16.53 -16.25
CA LYS A 201 -23.50 16.72 -15.08
C LYS A 201 -23.33 15.55 -14.09
N VAL A 202 -23.39 14.32 -14.60
CA VAL A 202 -23.20 13.10 -13.78
C VAL A 202 -21.81 13.09 -13.12
N ARG A 203 -20.76 13.41 -13.86
CA ARG A 203 -19.39 13.50 -13.35
C ARG A 203 -19.28 14.51 -12.21
N LYS A 204 -19.83 15.71 -12.38
CA LYS A 204 -19.77 16.79 -11.38
C LYS A 204 -20.49 16.39 -10.09
N GLU A 205 -21.70 15.84 -10.19
CA GLU A 205 -22.47 15.39 -9.02
C GLU A 205 -21.80 14.25 -8.26
N LEU A 206 -21.15 13.32 -8.97
CA LEU A 206 -20.42 12.22 -8.36
C LEU A 206 -19.04 12.61 -7.83
N GLY A 207 -18.54 13.83 -8.11
CA GLY A 207 -17.21 14.27 -7.67
C GLY A 207 -16.06 13.49 -8.31
N ILE A 208 -16.23 13.08 -9.57
CA ILE A 208 -15.25 12.31 -10.35
C ILE A 208 -14.24 13.26 -11.00
N TYR A 209 -12.94 13.00 -10.78
CA TYR A 209 -11.85 13.86 -11.28
C TYR A 209 -10.80 13.14 -12.12
N SER A 210 -10.63 11.83 -11.95
CA SER A 210 -9.70 11.05 -12.77
C SER A 210 -10.06 11.14 -14.25
N LYS A 211 -9.02 11.26 -15.07
CA LYS A 211 -9.15 11.42 -16.52
C LYS A 211 -9.77 10.16 -17.13
N GLU A 212 -9.34 9.00 -16.67
CA GLU A 212 -9.77 7.70 -17.15
C GLU A 212 -11.24 7.43 -16.81
N ALA A 213 -11.69 7.75 -15.60
CA ALA A 213 -13.11 7.62 -15.23
C ALA A 213 -13.99 8.60 -16.02
N THR A 214 -13.49 9.81 -16.28
CA THR A 214 -14.16 10.77 -17.17
C THR A 214 -14.33 10.21 -18.58
N LEU A 215 -13.25 9.66 -19.16
CA LEU A 215 -13.29 9.04 -20.49
C LEU A 215 -14.24 7.83 -20.52
N ALA A 216 -14.36 7.07 -19.43
CA ALA A 216 -15.31 5.97 -19.34
C ALA A 216 -16.77 6.47 -19.43
N LEU A 217 -17.13 7.55 -18.73
CA LEU A 217 -18.45 8.17 -18.82
C LEU A 217 -18.74 8.70 -20.23
N GLU A 218 -17.78 9.38 -20.85
CA GLU A 218 -17.89 9.91 -22.21
C GLU A 218 -18.15 8.79 -23.24
N ARG A 219 -17.34 7.73 -23.21
CA ARG A 219 -17.51 6.56 -24.08
C ARG A 219 -18.88 5.89 -23.91
N MET A 220 -19.43 5.88 -22.69
CA MET A 220 -20.79 5.36 -22.46
C MET A 220 -21.86 6.26 -23.09
N ALA A 221 -21.73 7.58 -22.97
CA ALA A 221 -22.65 8.54 -23.56
C ALA A 221 -22.64 8.46 -25.10
N GLU A 222 -21.46 8.35 -25.72
CA GLU A 222 -21.32 8.20 -27.18
C GLU A 222 -22.01 6.96 -27.71
N LYS A 223 -21.84 5.81 -27.04
CA LYS A 223 -22.48 4.55 -27.43
C LYS A 223 -24.01 4.67 -27.41
N THR A 224 -24.56 5.34 -26.40
CA THR A 224 -26.00 5.60 -26.29
C THR A 224 -26.48 6.54 -27.40
N GLY A 225 -25.73 7.62 -27.68
CA GLY A 225 -26.04 8.56 -28.76
C GLY A 225 -26.05 7.91 -30.14
N ARG A 226 -25.12 7.00 -30.42
CA ARG A 226 -25.12 6.21 -31.66
C ARG A 226 -26.33 5.29 -31.77
N LYS A 227 -26.73 4.60 -30.70
CA LYS A 227 -27.94 3.74 -30.70
C LYS A 227 -29.23 4.52 -31.01
N ARG A 228 -29.37 5.75 -30.50
CA ARG A 228 -30.54 6.60 -30.77
C ARG A 228 -30.60 7.09 -32.21
N LYS A 229 -29.46 7.33 -32.86
CA LYS A 229 -29.39 7.77 -34.26
C LYS A 229 -29.70 6.67 -35.29
N VAL A 230 -29.61 5.40 -34.91
CA VAL A 230 -29.85 4.24 -35.80
C VAL A 230 -31.29 3.70 -35.67
N ALA A 231 -32.07 4.19 -34.70
CA ALA A 231 -33.43 3.72 -34.39
C ALA A 231 -34.55 4.62 -34.96
N HIS A 232 -34.25 5.48 -35.93
CA HIS A 232 -35.19 6.32 -36.68
C HIS A 232 -35.12 5.98 -38.16
#